data_AF-A0A519GKT2-F1
#
_entry.id   AF-A0A519GKT2-F1
#
_cell.length_a   1.000
_cell.length_b   1.000
_cell.length_c   1.000
_cell.angle_alpha   90.00
_cell.angle_beta   90.00
_cell.angle_gamma   90.00
#
_symmetry.space_group_name_H-M   'P 1'
#
loop_
_entity.id
_entity.type
_entity.pdbx_description
1 polymer ?
#
loop_
_entity_poly.entity_id
_entity_poly.type
_entity_poly.pdbx_seq_one_letter_code
_entity_poly.pdbx_strand_id
1 'polypeptide(L)'
;MPDARPDPDALLAQMRSDEARAARGKLRIYFGASAGVGKTWAMLSAAQRERAAGRDVLIGVVETHGRSETAALLAGLDTLPLR
;
A
#
# COMPACT_ATOMS: atom_id res chain seq x y z
N MET A 1 22.28 -34.69 22.54
CA MET A 1 21.30 -33.58 22.42
C MET A 1 20.09 -34.19 21.74
N PRO A 2 18.90 -34.31 22.38
CA PRO A 2 17.79 -34.89 21.67
C PRO A 2 17.45 -33.94 20.51
N ASP A 3 17.54 -34.48 19.30
CA ASP A 3 17.11 -33.83 18.07
C ASP A 3 15.58 -33.75 18.14
N ALA A 4 15.09 -32.73 18.84
CA ALA A 4 13.69 -32.55 19.14
C ALA A 4 13.01 -32.11 17.84
N ARG A 5 12.53 -33.10 17.09
CA ARG A 5 11.69 -32.89 15.92
C ARG A 5 10.58 -31.89 16.32
N PRO A 6 10.50 -30.72 15.67
CA PRO A 6 9.48 -29.74 15.99
C PRO A 6 8.09 -30.36 15.82
N ASP A 7 7.21 -30.04 16.77
CA ASP A 7 5.83 -30.51 16.77
C ASP A 7 5.12 -30.08 15.46
N PRO A 8 4.64 -31.04 14.64
CA PRO A 8 3.94 -30.74 13.40
C PRO A 8 2.77 -29.77 13.57
N ASP A 9 2.02 -29.88 14.69
CA ASP A 9 0.88 -29.02 14.94
C ASP A 9 1.30 -27.57 15.21
N ALA A 10 2.42 -27.39 15.94
CA ALA A 10 3.02 -26.08 16.15
C ALA A 10 3.50 -25.44 14.84
N LEU A 11 4.11 -26.21 13.94
CA LEU A 11 4.51 -25.73 12.61
C LEU A 11 3.31 -25.32 11.76
N LEU A 12 2.25 -26.12 11.74
CA LEU A 12 1.01 -25.79 11.02
C LEU A 12 0.31 -24.56 11.61
N ALA A 13 0.34 -24.38 12.93
CA ALA A 13 -0.17 -23.17 13.57
C ALA A 13 0.64 -21.93 13.16
N GLN A 14 1.97 -22.04 13.12
CA GLN A 14 2.85 -20.95 12.70
C GLN A 14 2.59 -20.54 11.24
N MET A 15 2.54 -21.50 10.31
CA MET A 15 2.26 -21.23 8.90
C MET A 15 0.91 -20.52 8.70
N ARG A 16 -0.15 -20.99 9.37
CA ARG A 16 -1.47 -20.35 9.33
C ARG A 16 -1.43 -18.92 9.86
N SER A 17 -0.63 -18.66 10.90
CA SER A 17 -0.47 -17.31 11.45
C SER A 17 0.27 -16.37 10.49
N ASP A 18 1.28 -16.87 9.78
CA ASP A 18 2.06 -16.12 8.79
C ASP A 18 1.23 -15.81 7.54
N GLU A 19 0.44 -16.77 7.06
CA GLU A 19 -0.53 -16.57 5.98
C GLU A 19 -1.58 -15.52 6.36
N ALA A 20 -2.16 -15.62 7.56
CA ALA A 20 -3.12 -14.63 8.05
C ALA A 20 -2.50 -13.22 8.15
N ARG A 21 -1.24 -13.12 8.58
CA ARG A 21 -0.50 -11.85 8.63
C ARG A 21 -0.19 -11.29 7.25
N ALA A 22 0.13 -12.15 6.28
CA ALA A 22 0.41 -11.78 4.90
C ALA A 22 -0.86 -11.31 4.15
N ALA A 23 -2.02 -11.90 4.46
CA ALA A 23 -3.31 -11.52 3.91
C ALA A 23 -3.82 -10.15 4.41
N ARG A 24 -3.27 -9.64 5.52
CA ARG A 24 -3.67 -8.35 6.08
C ARG A 24 -3.17 -7.20 5.21
N GLY A 25 -4.05 -6.24 4.94
CA GLY A 25 -3.69 -4.99 4.27
C GLY A 25 -2.60 -4.21 5.02
N LYS A 26 -1.72 -3.55 4.26
CA LYS A 26 -0.63 -2.72 4.79
C LYS A 26 -0.96 -1.24 4.61
N LEU A 27 -0.84 -0.45 5.67
CA LEU A 27 -1.00 1.01 5.62
C LEU A 27 0.38 1.66 5.46
N ARG A 28 0.58 2.39 4.36
CA ARG A 28 1.78 3.20 4.12
C ARG A 28 1.42 4.68 4.34
N ILE A 29 2.10 5.33 5.27
CA ILE A 29 1.88 6.73 5.62
C ILE A 29 3.04 7.58 5.12
N TYR A 30 2.73 8.63 4.34
CA TYR A 30 3.71 9.61 3.86
C TYR A 30 3.73 10.82 4.80
N PHE A 31 4.69 10.86 5.72
CA PHE A 31 4.88 11.98 6.64
C PHE A 31 5.61 13.15 5.99
N GLY A 32 5.41 14.35 6.52
CA GLY A 32 6.10 15.55 6.04
C GLY A 32 5.96 16.71 7.00
N ALA A 33 7.06 17.43 7.22
CA ALA A 33 7.20 18.45 8.27
C ALA A 33 6.36 19.72 8.05
N SER A 34 5.89 19.97 6.82
CA SER A 34 5.06 21.13 6.51
C SER A 34 4.11 20.89 5.32
N ALA A 35 3.23 21.86 5.05
CA ALA A 35 2.45 21.90 3.83
C ALA A 35 3.37 22.15 2.62
N GLY A 36 3.06 21.55 1.47
CA GLY A 36 3.86 21.76 0.25
C GLY A 36 5.05 20.81 0.06
N VAL A 37 5.52 20.10 1.10
CA VAL A 37 6.70 19.19 1.04
C VAL A 37 6.54 17.95 0.13
N GLY A 38 5.45 17.84 -0.63
CA GLY A 38 5.29 16.80 -1.64
C GLY A 38 4.65 15.49 -1.16
N LYS A 39 4.00 15.43 0.01
CA LYS A 39 3.34 14.20 0.52
C LYS A 39 2.40 13.55 -0.50
N THR A 40 1.46 14.33 -1.05
CA THR A 40 0.49 13.85 -2.06
C THR A 40 1.19 13.41 -3.34
N TRP A 41 2.22 14.15 -3.77
CA TRP A 41 2.99 13.81 -4.96
C TRP A 41 3.73 12.47 -4.79
N ALA A 42 4.39 12.27 -3.65
CA ALA A 42 5.11 11.03 -3.33
C ALA A 42 4.18 9.82 -3.26
N MET A 43 2.98 10.02 -2.69
CA MET A 43 1.91 9.00 -2.65
C MET A 43 1.45 8.62 -4.06
N LEU A 44 1.10 9.59 -4.91
CA LEU A 44 0.65 9.34 -6.28
C LEU A 44 1.75 8.77 -7.18
N SER A 45 2.99 9.23 -7.01
CA SER A 45 4.17 8.68 -7.70
C SER A 45 4.36 7.20 -7.37
N ALA A 46 4.16 6.82 -6.10
CA ALA A 46 4.17 5.41 -5.72
C ALA A 46 2.99 4.65 -6.34
N ALA A 47 1.78 5.20 -6.31
CA ALA A 47 0.60 4.60 -6.93
C ALA A 47 0.82 4.29 -8.43
N GLN A 48 1.42 5.23 -9.18
CA GLN A 48 1.78 5.01 -10.58
C GLN A 48 2.82 3.89 -10.76
N ARG A 49 3.79 3.74 -9.85
CA ARG A 49 4.72 2.60 -9.86
C ARG A 49 4.01 1.28 -9.57
N GLU A 50 3.06 1.25 -8.63
CA GLU A 50 2.27 0.04 -8.35
C GLU A 50 1.44 -0.35 -9.58
N ARG A 51 0.78 0.62 -10.23
CA ARG A 51 0.02 0.41 -11.48
C ARG A 51 0.93 -0.10 -12.61
N ALA A 52 2.10 0.52 -12.81
CA ALA A 52 3.07 0.09 -13.81
C ALA A 52 3.59 -1.34 -13.54
N ALA A 53 3.60 -1.77 -12.28
CA ALA A 53 3.90 -3.14 -11.88
C ALA A 53 2.69 -4.11 -12.03
N GLY A 54 1.59 -3.67 -12.65
CA GLY A 54 0.41 -4.48 -12.91
C GLY A 54 -0.52 -4.66 -11.71
N ARG A 55 -0.36 -3.88 -10.63
CA ARG A 55 -1.30 -3.92 -9.51
C ARG A 55 -2.55 -3.10 -9.81
N ASP A 56 -3.68 -3.58 -9.34
CA ASP A 56 -4.93 -2.84 -9.35
C ASP A 56 -4.86 -1.72 -8.31
N VAL A 57 -5.00 -0.48 -8.77
CA VAL A 57 -4.83 0.73 -7.97
C VAL A 57 -6.08 1.59 -8.13
N LEU A 58 -6.77 1.78 -7.02
CA LEU A 58 -7.97 2.60 -6.94
C LEU A 58 -7.74 3.81 -6.04
N ILE A 59 -8.09 4.98 -6.53
CA ILE A 59 -8.10 6.22 -5.75
C ILE A 59 -9.42 6.31 -4.99
N GLY A 60 -9.36 6.33 -3.66
CA GLY A 60 -10.51 6.63 -2.82
C GLY A 60 -10.77 8.14 -2.71
N VAL A 61 -9.74 8.91 -2.35
CA VAL A 61 -9.80 10.37 -2.26
C VAL A 61 -8.41 10.96 -2.49
N VAL A 62 -8.34 12.11 -3.15
CA VAL A 62 -7.09 12.83 -3.39
C VAL A 62 -7.34 14.32 -3.48
N GLU A 63 -6.47 15.10 -2.83
CA GLU A 63 -6.52 16.56 -2.87
C GLU A 63 -5.22 17.10 -3.49
N THR A 64 -5.30 17.55 -4.74
CA THR A 64 -4.14 18.10 -5.47
C THR A 64 -3.81 19.54 -5.08
N HIS A 65 -4.75 20.24 -4.41
CA HIS A 65 -4.61 21.64 -4.02
C HIS A 65 -4.23 22.55 -5.20
N GLY A 66 -4.79 22.30 -6.38
CA GLY A 66 -4.55 23.09 -7.60
C GLY A 66 -3.19 22.86 -8.29
N ARG A 67 -2.36 21.94 -7.80
CA ARG A 67 -1.03 21.66 -8.39
C ARG A 67 -1.17 20.78 -9.64
N SER A 68 -0.95 21.37 -10.81
CA SER A 68 -1.07 20.72 -12.12
C SER A 68 -0.22 19.45 -12.24
N GLU A 69 1.05 19.50 -11.83
CA GLU A 69 1.95 18.34 -11.89
C GLU A 69 1.48 17.18 -11.00
N THR A 70 0.86 17.50 -9.85
CA THR A 70 0.30 16.47 -8.96
C THR A 70 -0.98 15.90 -9.55
N ALA A 71 -1.82 16.74 -10.18
CA ALA A 71 -3.03 16.28 -10.87
C ALA A 71 -2.70 15.40 -12.08
N ALA A 72 -1.60 15.67 -12.79
CA ALA A 72 -1.16 14.85 -13.92
C ALA A 72 -0.87 13.39 -13.51
N LEU A 73 -0.45 13.16 -12.26
CA LEU A 73 -0.24 11.80 -11.73
C LEU A 73 -1.55 11.02 -11.52
N LEU A 74 -2.72 11.64 -11.62
CA LEU A 74 -4.01 10.94 -11.58
C LEU A 74 -4.33 10.23 -12.90
N ALA A 75 -3.68 10.61 -13.99
CA ALA A 75 -3.99 10.08 -15.31
C ALA A 75 -3.82 8.55 -15.38
N GLY A 76 -4.91 7.88 -15.74
CA GLY A 76 -4.99 6.42 -15.86
C GLY A 76 -5.04 5.65 -14.53
N LEU A 77 -5.26 6.33 -13.40
CA LEU A 77 -5.65 5.68 -12.15
C LEU A 77 -7.17 5.72 -12.03
N ASP A 78 -7.78 4.58 -11.71
CA ASP A 78 -9.21 4.52 -11.49
C ASP A 78 -9.59 5.25 -10.20
N THR A 79 -10.73 5.92 -10.21
CA THR A 79 -11.21 6.72 -9.07
C THR A 79 -12.58 6.23 -8.64
N LEU A 80 -12.74 5.96 -7.36
CA LEU A 80 -14.02 5.59 -6.79
C LEU A 80 -14.95 6.82 -6.78
N PRO A 81 -16.20 6.70 -7.27
CA PRO A 81 -17.17 7.79 -7.17
C PRO A 81 -17.42 8.19 -5.71
N LEU A 82 -17.43 9.50 -5.46
CA LEU A 82 -17.81 10.04 -4.15
C LEU A 82 -19.31 9.80 -3.90
N ARG A 83 -19.66 9.40 -2.68
CA ARG A 83 -21.05 9.22 -2.23
C ARG A 83 -21.55 10.45 -1.50
#